data_AF-A0A9N7LUT2-F1
#
_entry.id   AF-A0A9N7LUT2-F1
#
_cell.length_a   1.000
_cell.length_b   1.000
_cell.length_c   1.000
_cell.angle_alpha   90.00
_cell.angle_beta   90.00
_cell.angle_gamma   90.00
#
_symmetry.space_group_name_H-M   'P 1'
#
loop_
_entity.id
_entity.type
_entity.pdbx_description
1 polymer ?
#
loop_
_entity_poly.entity_id
_entity_poly.type
_entity_poly.pdbx_seq_one_letter_code
_entity_poly.pdbx_strand_id
1 'polypeptide(L)'
;MGFGNLGANNVGFGNLGSGNVGFGNTGNNNFGIGLSGNDQVGINFNGLNGGSGNIGVFNSGNNNVGFFNSGDGNWGIGNSGDTNTGIGNSGSFNTGFVNAASLNTGMANSANTCLGVGNSGAGDVGFMNAGHDNVGLGNAGSFNMGFGNAGSGNVGYENAGGANVGFGNSGSDNTGFLNSGSTNTGAGNSGEVNTGFGIATDSGATNSGFGNTGSGNSGFNNDGNDNSGFQNTGTSSEGFGNVGNNQTGFQNTGGTNTGFFNTGTNDVGVGNSANLNIGFWNSTGAGNVGVMNTGTDNSGFIQTGTANSGFANSGTSSSGGLNKGDQQSGFGN
;
A
#
# COMPACT_ATOMS: atom_id res chain seq x y z
N MET A 1 36.41 -62.20 -21.92
CA MET A 1 36.80 -63.14 -20.84
C MET A 1 35.54 -63.75 -20.24
N GLY A 2 35.44 -65.08 -20.13
CA GLY A 2 34.24 -65.77 -19.64
C GLY A 2 33.41 -66.47 -20.74
N PHE A 3 32.31 -67.14 -20.37
CA PHE A 3 31.60 -68.11 -21.21
C PHE A 3 30.32 -67.57 -21.86
N GLY A 4 30.03 -67.98 -23.09
CA GLY A 4 28.76 -67.68 -23.78
C GLY A 4 28.58 -66.22 -24.20
N ASN A 5 29.66 -65.43 -24.28
CA ASN A 5 29.59 -64.05 -24.75
C ASN A 5 29.63 -63.99 -26.30
N LEU A 6 28.76 -63.20 -26.92
CA LEU A 6 28.71 -62.94 -28.36
C LEU A 6 29.01 -61.47 -28.65
N GLY A 7 30.11 -61.19 -29.37
CA GLY A 7 30.59 -59.83 -29.67
C GLY A 7 31.99 -59.54 -29.08
N ALA A 8 32.34 -58.27 -28.85
CA ALA A 8 33.71 -57.84 -28.54
C ALA A 8 33.89 -57.36 -27.08
N ASN A 9 35.09 -57.54 -26.50
CA ASN A 9 35.47 -56.97 -25.19
C ASN A 9 34.53 -57.25 -24.00
N ASN A 10 33.69 -58.28 -24.08
CA ASN A 10 32.79 -58.66 -22.98
C ASN A 10 33.54 -59.46 -21.89
N VAL A 11 33.19 -59.22 -20.62
CA VAL A 11 33.71 -59.91 -19.43
C VAL A 11 32.55 -60.50 -18.62
N GLY A 12 32.55 -61.81 -18.37
CA GLY A 12 31.49 -62.50 -17.62
C GLY A 12 30.77 -63.56 -18.43
N PHE A 13 29.45 -63.71 -18.27
CA PHE A 13 28.69 -64.82 -18.83
C PHE A 13 27.50 -64.35 -19.69
N GLY A 14 27.32 -64.94 -20.87
CA GLY A 14 26.09 -64.78 -21.65
C GLY A 14 25.82 -63.37 -22.21
N ASN A 15 26.84 -62.52 -22.34
CA ASN A 15 26.65 -61.14 -22.82
C ASN A 15 26.63 -61.06 -24.36
N LEU A 16 25.70 -60.28 -24.91
CA LEU A 16 25.52 -60.02 -26.34
C LEU A 16 25.83 -58.54 -26.67
N GLY A 17 26.82 -58.27 -27.52
CA GLY A 17 27.23 -56.91 -27.95
C GLY A 17 28.68 -56.60 -27.59
N SER A 18 29.02 -55.36 -27.22
CA SER A 18 30.43 -54.94 -27.00
C SER A 18 30.67 -54.30 -25.63
N GLY A 19 31.78 -54.64 -24.98
CA GLY A 19 32.26 -53.94 -23.77
C GLY A 19 31.44 -54.18 -22.51
N ASN A 20 30.60 -55.22 -22.46
CA ASN A 20 29.75 -55.51 -21.30
C ASN A 20 30.51 -56.28 -20.21
N VAL A 21 30.24 -55.99 -18.94
CA VAL A 21 30.78 -56.68 -17.77
C VAL A 21 29.63 -57.23 -16.91
N GLY A 22 29.55 -58.56 -16.74
CA GLY A 22 28.56 -59.22 -15.87
C GLY A 22 27.82 -60.37 -16.53
N PHE A 23 26.52 -60.50 -16.30
CA PHE A 23 25.73 -61.69 -16.67
C PHE A 23 24.53 -61.35 -17.55
N GLY A 24 24.46 -61.93 -18.75
CA GLY A 24 23.26 -61.89 -19.60
C GLY A 24 22.91 -60.50 -20.15
N ASN A 25 23.89 -59.60 -20.28
CA ASN A 25 23.63 -58.23 -20.77
C ASN A 25 23.56 -58.21 -22.31
N THR A 26 22.60 -57.48 -22.89
CA THR A 26 22.43 -57.26 -24.33
C THR A 26 22.60 -55.78 -24.69
N GLY A 27 23.50 -55.46 -25.61
CA GLY A 27 23.85 -54.08 -26.04
C GLY A 27 25.31 -53.74 -25.74
N ASN A 28 25.66 -52.48 -25.47
CA ASN A 28 27.06 -52.04 -25.33
C ASN A 28 27.38 -51.37 -23.99
N ASN A 29 28.60 -51.59 -23.49
CA ASN A 29 29.18 -50.93 -22.30
C ASN A 29 28.38 -51.09 -21.00
N ASN A 30 27.62 -52.18 -20.84
CA ASN A 30 26.80 -52.39 -19.65
C ASN A 30 27.60 -53.04 -18.51
N PHE A 31 27.40 -52.63 -17.26
CA PHE A 31 27.98 -53.26 -16.05
C PHE A 31 26.87 -53.79 -15.14
N GLY A 32 26.61 -55.11 -15.12
CA GLY A 32 25.46 -55.62 -14.36
C GLY A 32 24.92 -57.00 -14.72
N ILE A 33 23.65 -57.23 -14.40
CA ILE A 33 22.94 -58.49 -14.63
C ILE A 33 21.66 -58.24 -15.42
N GLY A 34 21.50 -58.90 -16.57
CA GLY A 34 20.27 -58.91 -17.38
C GLY A 34 19.96 -57.59 -18.09
N LEU A 35 20.92 -56.66 -18.19
CA LEU A 35 20.73 -55.34 -18.79
C LEU A 35 20.43 -55.44 -20.30
N SER A 36 19.52 -54.62 -20.81
CA SER A 36 19.17 -54.58 -22.24
C SER A 36 19.16 -53.13 -22.72
N GLY A 37 20.18 -52.73 -23.48
CA GLY A 37 20.43 -51.37 -23.96
C GLY A 37 21.91 -50.99 -23.91
N ASN A 38 22.24 -49.70 -23.90
CA ASN A 38 23.63 -49.23 -23.88
C ASN A 38 23.93 -48.38 -22.63
N ASP A 39 25.18 -48.47 -22.17
CA ASP A 39 25.77 -47.65 -21.10
C ASP A 39 25.01 -47.74 -19.76
N GLN A 40 24.40 -48.90 -19.46
CA GLN A 40 23.65 -49.13 -18.21
C GLN A 40 24.54 -49.72 -17.11
N VAL A 41 24.23 -49.41 -15.86
CA VAL A 41 24.85 -50.04 -14.68
C VAL A 41 23.78 -50.49 -13.70
N GLY A 42 23.77 -51.77 -13.30
CA GLY A 42 22.83 -52.28 -12.30
C GLY A 42 22.26 -53.67 -12.58
N ILE A 43 20.98 -53.88 -12.27
CA ILE A 43 20.29 -55.16 -12.43
C ILE A 43 18.97 -54.92 -13.16
N ASN A 44 18.72 -55.68 -14.22
CA ASN A 44 17.49 -55.61 -15.00
C ASN A 44 16.97 -57.03 -15.22
N PHE A 45 16.18 -57.53 -14.28
CA PHE A 45 15.38 -58.73 -14.53
C PHE A 45 14.09 -58.29 -15.22
N ASN A 46 13.79 -58.77 -16.42
CA ASN A 46 12.48 -58.54 -17.06
C ASN A 46 12.10 -57.05 -17.33
N GLY A 47 13.05 -56.21 -17.72
CA GLY A 47 12.76 -54.82 -18.13
C GLY A 47 12.67 -53.81 -16.99
N LEU A 48 13.01 -54.19 -15.75
CA LEU A 48 13.01 -53.35 -14.57
C LEU A 48 14.06 -52.22 -14.59
N ASN A 49 14.92 -52.06 -15.59
CA ASN A 49 15.75 -50.86 -15.75
C ASN A 49 15.80 -50.46 -17.24
N GLY A 50 14.64 -50.11 -17.80
CA GLY A 50 14.42 -49.96 -19.23
C GLY A 50 14.83 -48.58 -19.77
N GLY A 51 15.38 -48.54 -21.00
CA GLY A 51 15.91 -47.35 -21.67
C GLY A 51 17.43 -47.37 -21.81
N SER A 52 18.09 -46.23 -22.05
CA SER A 52 19.56 -46.13 -22.18
C SER A 52 20.19 -45.27 -21.09
N GLY A 53 21.45 -45.55 -20.72
CA GLY A 53 22.22 -44.71 -19.79
C GLY A 53 21.72 -44.70 -18.34
N ASN A 54 20.82 -45.60 -17.94
CA ASN A 54 20.32 -45.68 -16.57
C ASN A 54 21.32 -46.36 -15.63
N ILE A 55 21.52 -45.79 -14.44
CA ILE A 55 22.35 -46.32 -13.36
C ILE A 55 21.46 -46.62 -12.15
N GLY A 56 21.33 -47.89 -11.77
CA GLY A 56 20.53 -48.35 -10.65
C GLY A 56 19.54 -49.46 -11.02
N VAL A 57 18.35 -49.47 -10.40
CA VAL A 57 17.29 -50.46 -10.66
C VAL A 57 15.90 -49.82 -10.61
N PHE A 58 14.93 -50.44 -11.26
CA PHE A 58 13.54 -49.95 -11.34
C PHE A 58 13.35 -48.62 -12.09
N ASN A 59 14.30 -48.20 -12.93
CA ASN A 59 14.13 -46.98 -13.73
C ASN A 59 13.50 -47.26 -15.12
N SER A 60 12.75 -46.29 -15.65
CA SER A 60 12.17 -46.30 -17.00
C SER A 60 12.42 -44.95 -17.68
N GLY A 61 12.77 -44.96 -18.97
CA GLY A 61 13.26 -43.77 -19.69
C GLY A 61 14.79 -43.76 -19.72
N ASN A 62 15.42 -42.62 -19.96
CA ASN A 62 16.86 -42.54 -20.21
C ASN A 62 17.61 -41.73 -19.17
N ASN A 63 18.89 -42.05 -18.98
CA ASN A 63 19.84 -41.26 -18.20
C ASN A 63 19.43 -41.03 -16.73
N ASN A 64 18.63 -41.93 -16.15
CA ASN A 64 18.24 -41.85 -14.74
C ASN A 64 19.31 -42.47 -13.83
N VAL A 65 19.54 -41.85 -12.67
CA VAL A 65 20.46 -42.33 -11.64
C VAL A 65 19.69 -42.57 -10.34
N GLY A 66 19.66 -43.81 -9.86
CA GLY A 66 19.03 -44.21 -8.61
C GLY A 66 17.95 -45.26 -8.79
N PHE A 67 16.80 -45.07 -8.13
CA PHE A 67 15.78 -46.12 -8.00
C PHE A 67 14.39 -45.62 -8.40
N PHE A 68 13.60 -46.45 -9.07
CA PHE A 68 12.17 -46.19 -9.32
C PHE A 68 11.88 -44.89 -10.09
N ASN A 69 12.85 -44.34 -10.84
CA ASN A 69 12.62 -43.12 -11.60
C ASN A 69 11.95 -43.41 -12.95
N SER A 70 11.06 -42.53 -13.40
CA SER A 70 10.34 -42.62 -14.67
C SER A 70 10.46 -41.32 -15.45
N GLY A 71 10.80 -41.39 -16.73
CA GLY A 71 11.11 -40.22 -17.58
C GLY A 71 12.61 -40.07 -17.78
N ASP A 72 13.11 -38.88 -18.09
CA ASP A 72 14.51 -38.70 -18.50
C ASP A 72 15.35 -37.86 -17.50
N GLY A 73 16.59 -38.28 -17.26
CA GLY A 73 17.59 -37.47 -16.56
C GLY A 73 17.33 -37.22 -15.08
N ASN A 74 16.54 -38.07 -14.41
CA ASN A 74 16.27 -37.91 -12.99
C ASN A 74 17.39 -38.49 -12.12
N TRP A 75 17.72 -37.81 -11.02
CA TRP A 75 18.64 -38.30 -10.00
C TRP A 75 17.93 -38.46 -8.66
N GLY A 76 17.74 -39.71 -8.23
CA GLY A 76 17.33 -40.03 -6.87
C GLY A 76 16.34 -41.18 -6.82
N ILE A 77 15.23 -41.01 -6.10
CA ILE A 77 14.30 -42.10 -5.81
C ILE A 77 12.89 -41.71 -6.22
N GLY A 78 12.25 -42.50 -7.07
CA GLY A 78 10.82 -42.40 -7.33
C GLY A 78 10.39 -41.10 -8.02
N ASN A 79 11.29 -40.43 -8.75
CA ASN A 79 10.92 -39.21 -9.47
C ASN A 79 10.22 -39.58 -10.79
N SER A 80 9.23 -38.79 -11.19
CA SER A 80 8.47 -38.94 -12.44
C SER A 80 8.55 -37.66 -13.27
N GLY A 81 8.78 -37.78 -14.58
CA GLY A 81 9.02 -36.66 -15.47
C GLY A 81 10.52 -36.46 -15.69
N ASP A 82 10.99 -35.22 -15.83
CA ASP A 82 12.32 -34.97 -16.39
C ASP A 82 13.22 -34.10 -15.52
N THR A 83 14.50 -34.46 -15.43
CA THR A 83 15.54 -33.62 -14.80
C THR A 83 15.27 -33.30 -13.33
N ASN A 84 14.58 -34.18 -12.61
CA ASN A 84 14.33 -34.00 -11.18
C ASN A 84 15.47 -34.56 -10.34
N THR A 85 15.81 -33.87 -9.24
CA THR A 85 16.81 -34.32 -8.27
C THR A 85 16.16 -34.47 -6.88
N GLY A 86 16.28 -35.65 -6.28
CA GLY A 86 15.79 -35.93 -4.93
C GLY A 86 14.79 -37.09 -4.89
N ILE A 87 13.70 -36.95 -4.13
CA ILE A 87 12.79 -38.06 -3.84
C ILE A 87 11.36 -37.71 -4.20
N GLY A 88 10.70 -38.55 -5.00
CA GLY A 88 9.27 -38.51 -5.22
C GLY A 88 8.75 -37.26 -5.94
N ASN A 89 9.61 -36.55 -6.66
CA ASN A 89 9.17 -35.37 -7.39
C ASN A 89 8.45 -35.77 -8.69
N SER A 90 7.41 -35.03 -9.07
CA SER A 90 6.61 -35.24 -10.28
C SER A 90 6.56 -33.96 -11.12
N GLY A 91 6.93 -34.05 -12.40
CA GLY A 91 7.02 -32.92 -13.33
C GLY A 91 8.46 -32.72 -13.79
N SER A 92 8.89 -31.48 -14.00
CA SER A 92 10.22 -31.23 -14.55
C SER A 92 11.04 -30.24 -13.73
N PHE A 93 12.35 -30.45 -13.69
CA PHE A 93 13.33 -29.54 -13.06
C PHE A 93 13.09 -29.27 -11.57
N ASN A 94 12.54 -30.25 -10.84
CA ASN A 94 12.37 -30.10 -9.40
C ASN A 94 13.60 -30.58 -8.63
N THR A 95 13.90 -29.90 -7.53
CA THR A 95 14.93 -30.32 -6.56
C THR A 95 14.33 -30.45 -5.17
N GLY A 96 14.52 -31.60 -4.52
CA GLY A 96 14.10 -31.84 -3.14
C GLY A 96 13.12 -33.00 -3.01
N PHE A 97 12.04 -32.84 -2.26
CA PHE A 97 11.18 -33.95 -1.85
C PHE A 97 9.72 -33.70 -2.21
N VAL A 98 9.11 -34.68 -2.87
CA VAL A 98 7.65 -34.76 -3.11
C VAL A 98 7.05 -33.50 -3.70
N ASN A 99 7.80 -32.76 -4.52
CA ASN A 99 7.25 -31.63 -5.26
C ASN A 99 6.43 -32.15 -6.45
N ALA A 100 5.29 -31.54 -6.72
CA ALA A 100 4.51 -31.72 -7.94
C ALA A 100 4.65 -30.46 -8.83
N ALA A 101 4.30 -30.58 -10.11
CA ALA A 101 4.50 -29.54 -11.12
C ALA A 101 6.01 -29.28 -11.41
N SER A 102 6.41 -28.10 -11.87
CA SER A 102 7.76 -27.88 -12.41
C SER A 102 8.52 -26.72 -11.75
N LEU A 103 9.85 -26.76 -11.87
CA LEU A 103 10.78 -25.71 -11.42
C LEU A 103 10.73 -25.43 -9.91
N ASN A 104 10.42 -26.43 -9.11
CA ASN A 104 10.34 -26.27 -7.65
C ASN A 104 11.62 -26.65 -6.95
N THR A 105 11.99 -25.90 -5.91
CA THR A 105 13.06 -26.26 -4.99
C THR A 105 12.52 -26.34 -3.57
N GLY A 106 12.68 -27.48 -2.91
CA GLY A 106 12.28 -27.68 -1.52
C GLY A 106 11.36 -28.89 -1.36
N MET A 107 10.25 -28.74 -0.63
CA MET A 107 9.43 -29.87 -0.20
C MET A 107 7.94 -29.64 -0.44
N ALA A 108 7.25 -30.64 -0.98
CA ALA A 108 5.79 -30.67 -1.05
C ALA A 108 5.13 -29.45 -1.72
N ASN A 109 5.83 -28.77 -2.64
CA ASN A 109 5.21 -27.71 -3.43
C ASN A 109 4.31 -28.33 -4.51
N SER A 110 3.13 -27.79 -4.74
CA SER A 110 2.14 -28.36 -5.69
C SER A 110 1.88 -27.50 -6.93
N ALA A 111 2.51 -26.33 -7.03
CA ALA A 111 2.42 -25.41 -8.17
C ALA A 111 3.82 -25.15 -8.76
N ASN A 112 3.92 -24.36 -9.83
CA ASN A 112 5.19 -24.12 -10.52
C ASN A 112 6.05 -23.04 -9.84
N THR A 113 7.37 -23.14 -10.02
CA THR A 113 8.33 -22.07 -9.70
C THR A 113 8.33 -21.70 -8.21
N CYS A 114 8.13 -22.67 -7.33
CA CYS A 114 8.10 -22.47 -5.89
C CYS A 114 9.48 -22.71 -5.27
N LEU A 115 9.81 -21.91 -4.26
CA LEU A 115 10.97 -22.15 -3.39
C LEU A 115 10.51 -22.29 -1.94
N GLY A 116 10.76 -23.45 -1.33
CA GLY A 116 10.47 -23.69 0.09
C GLY A 116 9.53 -24.88 0.29
N VAL A 117 8.56 -24.76 1.20
CA VAL A 117 7.80 -25.91 1.70
C VAL A 117 6.30 -25.70 1.60
N GLY A 118 5.61 -26.64 0.95
CA GLY A 118 4.14 -26.73 1.01
C GLY A 118 3.43 -25.59 0.31
N ASN A 119 4.05 -24.93 -0.67
CA ASN A 119 3.39 -23.86 -1.41
C ASN A 119 2.43 -24.45 -2.45
N SER A 120 1.22 -23.90 -2.51
CA SER A 120 0.15 -24.33 -3.42
C SER A 120 -0.11 -23.34 -4.55
N GLY A 121 0.59 -22.20 -4.54
CA GLY A 121 0.52 -21.16 -5.55
C GLY A 121 1.79 -21.03 -6.40
N ALA A 122 1.64 -20.51 -7.63
CA ALA A 122 2.77 -20.36 -8.54
C ALA A 122 3.67 -19.19 -8.12
N GLY A 123 4.99 -19.36 -8.20
CA GLY A 123 5.95 -18.29 -7.87
C GLY A 123 6.10 -18.00 -6.37
N ASP A 124 5.50 -18.83 -5.51
CA ASP A 124 5.55 -18.62 -4.07
C ASP A 124 6.95 -18.97 -3.49
N VAL A 125 7.43 -18.14 -2.57
CA VAL A 125 8.69 -18.34 -1.84
C VAL A 125 8.41 -18.39 -0.33
N GLY A 126 8.86 -19.46 0.34
CA GLY A 126 8.71 -19.65 1.78
C GLY A 126 7.86 -20.87 2.12
N PHE A 127 6.92 -20.73 3.05
CA PHE A 127 6.23 -21.87 3.65
C PHE A 127 4.72 -21.71 3.62
N MET A 128 4.03 -22.75 3.12
CA MET A 128 2.57 -22.88 3.21
C MET A 128 1.80 -21.71 2.60
N ASN A 129 2.33 -21.08 1.56
CA ASN A 129 1.61 -20.04 0.83
C ASN A 129 0.58 -20.65 -0.14
N ALA A 130 -0.51 -19.91 -0.36
CA ALA A 130 -1.57 -20.26 -1.30
C ALA A 130 -1.86 -19.07 -2.22
N GLY A 131 -1.97 -19.33 -3.53
CA GLY A 131 -2.31 -18.32 -4.53
C GLY A 131 -1.20 -18.09 -5.55
N HIS A 132 -0.57 -16.92 -5.62
CA HIS A 132 0.60 -16.69 -6.48
C HIS A 132 1.51 -15.56 -6.02
N ASP A 133 2.81 -15.69 -6.31
CA ASP A 133 3.83 -14.65 -6.10
C ASP A 133 3.91 -14.13 -4.65
N ASN A 134 3.60 -14.97 -3.66
CA ASN A 134 3.72 -14.61 -2.25
C ASN A 134 5.12 -14.95 -1.71
N VAL A 135 5.62 -14.13 -0.78
CA VAL A 135 6.92 -14.33 -0.12
C VAL A 135 6.74 -14.36 1.40
N GLY A 136 7.04 -15.47 2.05
CA GLY A 136 7.01 -15.61 3.51
C GLY A 136 6.21 -16.82 3.97
N LEU A 137 5.42 -16.69 5.04
CA LEU A 137 4.73 -17.81 5.69
C LEU A 137 3.20 -17.67 5.64
N GLY A 138 2.51 -18.68 5.14
CA GLY A 138 1.06 -18.81 5.33
C GLY A 138 0.22 -17.71 4.69
N ASN A 139 0.70 -17.06 3.63
CA ASN A 139 -0.07 -16.05 2.92
C ASN A 139 -1.09 -16.70 1.98
N ALA A 140 -2.26 -16.09 1.83
CA ALA A 140 -3.32 -16.49 0.92
C ALA A 140 -3.66 -15.36 -0.07
N GLY A 141 -3.66 -15.64 -1.36
CA GLY A 141 -3.94 -14.66 -2.42
C GLY A 141 -2.69 -14.33 -3.23
N SER A 142 -2.42 -13.05 -3.52
CA SER A 142 -1.36 -12.68 -4.46
C SER A 142 -0.42 -11.59 -3.99
N PHE A 143 0.85 -11.66 -4.39
CA PHE A 143 1.84 -10.61 -4.16
C PHE A 143 2.00 -10.19 -2.69
N ASN A 144 1.70 -11.07 -1.73
CA ASN A 144 1.85 -10.74 -0.32
C ASN A 144 3.27 -11.04 0.16
N MET A 145 3.83 -10.20 1.01
CA MET A 145 5.13 -10.37 1.64
C MET A 145 4.99 -10.38 3.16
N GLY A 146 5.48 -11.43 3.83
CA GLY A 146 5.46 -11.58 5.28
C GLY A 146 4.64 -12.78 5.74
N PHE A 147 3.78 -12.61 6.75
CA PHE A 147 3.20 -13.73 7.49
C PHE A 147 1.68 -13.62 7.57
N GLY A 148 0.96 -14.67 7.16
CA GLY A 148 -0.47 -14.80 7.41
C GLY A 148 -1.35 -13.74 6.73
N ASN A 149 -0.88 -13.09 5.66
CA ASN A 149 -1.67 -12.11 4.95
C ASN A 149 -2.69 -12.79 4.02
N ALA A 150 -3.90 -12.24 3.91
CA ALA A 150 -4.95 -12.68 3.02
C ALA A 150 -5.33 -11.56 2.03
N GLY A 151 -5.45 -11.87 0.74
CA GLY A 151 -5.79 -10.90 -0.31
C GLY A 151 -4.59 -10.57 -1.20
N SER A 152 -4.40 -9.31 -1.59
CA SER A 152 -3.45 -8.93 -2.63
C SER A 152 -2.50 -7.81 -2.23
N GLY A 153 -1.19 -7.98 -2.43
CA GLY A 153 -0.21 -6.89 -2.32
C GLY A 153 0.07 -6.41 -0.89
N ASN A 154 -0.19 -7.24 0.13
CA ASN A 154 0.04 -6.85 1.52
C ASN A 154 1.50 -7.11 1.94
N VAL A 155 2.06 -6.25 2.78
CA VAL A 155 3.42 -6.38 3.35
C VAL A 155 3.35 -6.35 4.88
N GLY A 156 3.79 -7.41 5.55
CA GLY A 156 3.82 -7.50 7.01
C GLY A 156 3.09 -8.73 7.53
N TYR A 157 2.23 -8.55 8.54
CA TYR A 157 1.66 -9.65 9.32
C TYR A 157 0.13 -9.55 9.38
N GLU A 158 -0.56 -10.65 9.12
CA GLU A 158 -2.00 -10.82 9.39
C GLU A 158 -2.90 -9.74 8.76
N ASN A 159 -2.50 -9.17 7.61
CA ASN A 159 -3.33 -8.21 6.89
C ASN A 159 -4.35 -8.93 6.01
N ALA A 160 -5.58 -8.42 5.91
CA ALA A 160 -6.64 -8.90 5.05
C ALA A 160 -7.05 -7.81 4.04
N GLY A 161 -7.19 -8.15 2.76
CA GLY A 161 -7.59 -7.22 1.70
C GLY A 161 -6.43 -6.81 0.79
N GLY A 162 -6.35 -5.52 0.42
CA GLY A 162 -5.47 -5.03 -0.65
C GLY A 162 -4.41 -4.03 -0.19
N ALA A 163 -3.17 -4.16 -0.66
CA ALA A 163 -2.13 -3.12 -0.57
C ALA A 163 -1.84 -2.60 0.86
N ASN A 164 -2.01 -3.44 1.88
CA ASN A 164 -1.78 -3.03 3.27
C ASN A 164 -0.31 -3.24 3.69
N VAL A 165 0.24 -2.34 4.51
CA VAL A 165 1.59 -2.45 5.10
C VAL A 165 1.51 -2.42 6.63
N GLY A 166 2.03 -3.42 7.32
CA GLY A 166 2.10 -3.46 8.79
C GLY A 166 1.44 -4.70 9.40
N PHE A 167 0.73 -4.54 10.52
CA PHE A 167 0.17 -5.66 11.31
C PHE A 167 -1.35 -5.56 11.43
N GLY A 168 -2.06 -6.63 11.07
CA GLY A 168 -3.47 -6.83 11.40
C GLY A 168 -4.43 -5.83 10.74
N ASN A 169 -4.10 -5.29 9.57
CA ASN A 169 -4.99 -4.36 8.85
C ASN A 169 -6.03 -5.12 8.01
N SER A 170 -7.25 -4.62 7.89
CA SER A 170 -8.33 -5.20 7.07
C SER A 170 -8.88 -4.15 6.10
N GLY A 171 -9.01 -4.48 4.81
CA GLY A 171 -9.49 -3.56 3.77
C GLY A 171 -8.39 -3.19 2.79
N SER A 172 -8.41 -1.98 2.23
CA SER A 172 -7.52 -1.57 1.15
C SER A 172 -6.66 -0.37 1.53
N ASP A 173 -5.39 -0.38 1.13
CA ASP A 173 -4.47 0.74 1.29
C ASP A 173 -4.37 1.20 2.76
N ASN A 174 -3.99 0.31 3.67
CA ASN A 174 -3.73 0.64 5.07
C ASN A 174 -2.23 0.58 5.38
N THR A 175 -1.74 1.47 6.26
CA THR A 175 -0.36 1.41 6.76
C THR A 175 -0.36 1.42 8.29
N GLY A 176 0.40 0.60 8.99
CA GLY A 176 0.51 0.60 10.47
C GLY A 176 -0.16 -0.61 11.15
N PHE A 177 -0.82 -0.38 12.28
CA PHE A 177 -1.36 -1.45 13.14
C PHE A 177 -2.90 -1.38 13.24
N LEU A 178 -3.56 -2.53 13.00
CA LEU A 178 -4.97 -2.77 13.32
C LEU A 178 -5.96 -1.78 12.69
N ASN A 179 -5.74 -1.36 11.43
CA ASN A 179 -6.69 -0.51 10.71
C ASN A 179 -7.78 -1.34 10.01
N SER A 180 -8.96 -0.77 9.80
CA SER A 180 -10.04 -1.37 9.01
C SER A 180 -10.55 -0.41 7.92
N GLY A 181 -11.05 -0.92 6.79
CA GLY A 181 -11.63 -0.12 5.70
C GLY A 181 -10.62 0.32 4.63
N SER A 182 -11.00 1.33 3.83
CA SER A 182 -10.17 1.86 2.74
C SER A 182 -9.44 3.15 3.18
N THR A 183 -8.12 3.25 3.00
CA THR A 183 -7.29 4.47 3.20
C THR A 183 -6.93 4.84 4.66
N ASN A 184 -5.91 4.14 5.20
CA ASN A 184 -4.85 4.45 6.20
C ASN A 184 -5.08 5.22 7.53
N THR A 185 -4.12 5.41 8.46
CA THR A 185 -2.72 4.96 8.76
C THR A 185 -2.66 4.80 10.29
N GLY A 186 -2.00 3.78 10.87
CA GLY A 186 -2.16 3.32 12.25
C GLY A 186 -1.94 4.34 13.38
N ALA A 187 -2.55 4.21 14.55
CA ALA A 187 -3.22 3.05 15.11
C ALA A 187 -4.76 3.11 15.05
N GLY A 188 -5.40 1.94 14.95
CA GLY A 188 -6.79 1.68 15.36
C GLY A 188 -7.92 2.38 14.58
N ASN A 189 -7.64 2.85 13.36
CA ASN A 189 -8.59 3.63 12.57
C ASN A 189 -9.57 2.74 11.78
N SER A 190 -10.73 3.29 11.38
CA SER A 190 -11.72 2.57 10.56
C SER A 190 -12.31 3.43 9.41
N GLY A 191 -11.54 3.60 8.32
CA GLY A 191 -12.02 3.69 6.92
C GLY A 191 -12.51 5.01 6.31
N GLU A 192 -12.11 5.23 5.04
CA GLU A 192 -12.27 6.37 4.09
C GLU A 192 -11.57 7.70 4.41
N VAL A 193 -10.94 7.85 5.57
CA VAL A 193 -10.15 9.03 5.97
C VAL A 193 -9.04 8.63 6.95
N ASN A 194 -7.88 9.31 6.84
CA ASN A 194 -6.64 9.07 7.57
C ASN A 194 -6.49 9.98 8.81
N THR A 195 -5.71 9.57 9.83
CA THR A 195 -4.63 10.31 10.53
C THR A 195 -4.26 9.65 11.88
N GLY A 196 -2.98 9.62 12.24
CA GLY A 196 -2.45 8.85 13.36
C GLY A 196 -2.52 9.53 14.74
N PHE A 197 -2.67 8.69 15.77
CA PHE A 197 -2.69 8.91 17.24
C PHE A 197 -3.45 10.13 17.81
N GLY A 198 -4.63 9.86 18.40
CA GLY A 198 -5.26 10.72 19.43
C GLY A 198 -6.65 11.31 19.16
N ILE A 199 -7.41 10.84 18.16
CA ILE A 199 -8.73 11.40 17.83
C ILE A 199 -9.84 10.48 18.38
N ALA A 200 -10.76 11.07 19.17
CA ALA A 200 -11.85 10.38 19.88
C ALA A 200 -13.15 10.26 19.07
N THR A 201 -13.29 10.98 17.96
CA THR A 201 -14.45 11.09 17.05
C THR A 201 -13.95 11.95 15.86
N ASP A 202 -14.26 11.77 14.58
CA ASP A 202 -15.61 11.64 14.04
C ASP A 202 -15.66 11.44 12.49
N SER A 203 -16.80 10.87 12.05
CA SER A 203 -17.65 11.20 10.88
C SER A 203 -17.17 11.40 9.42
N GLY A 204 -16.04 10.84 8.99
CA GLY A 204 -15.85 10.57 7.55
C GLY A 204 -15.65 11.79 6.65
N ALA A 205 -14.96 12.83 7.13
CA ALA A 205 -14.56 13.95 6.28
C ALA A 205 -13.12 14.45 6.54
N THR A 206 -12.54 15.05 5.50
CA THR A 206 -11.11 15.35 5.29
C THR A 206 -10.51 16.41 6.23
N ASN A 207 -10.21 16.04 7.48
CA ASN A 207 -9.45 16.91 8.39
C ASN A 207 -7.93 16.60 8.37
N SER A 208 -7.08 17.61 8.56
CA SER A 208 -5.64 17.47 8.77
C SER A 208 -5.19 18.26 10.01
N GLY A 209 -4.24 17.73 10.79
CA GLY A 209 -3.79 18.33 12.05
C GLY A 209 -4.52 17.76 13.29
N PHE A 210 -4.66 18.53 14.37
CA PHE A 210 -5.06 18.01 15.70
C PHE A 210 -6.29 18.72 16.29
N GLY A 211 -7.19 17.97 16.93
CA GLY A 211 -8.28 18.52 17.75
C GLY A 211 -9.39 19.25 16.99
N ASN A 212 -9.50 19.05 15.67
CA ASN A 212 -10.54 19.68 14.87
C ASN A 212 -11.90 18.94 15.02
N THR A 213 -13.01 19.67 15.07
CA THR A 213 -14.40 19.18 15.07
C THR A 213 -15.09 19.64 13.78
N GLY A 214 -15.76 18.75 13.05
CA GLY A 214 -16.40 19.01 11.74
C GLY A 214 -15.61 18.47 10.55
N SER A 215 -15.78 19.03 9.35
CA SER A 215 -15.21 18.51 8.07
C SER A 215 -14.32 19.50 7.32
N GLY A 216 -13.27 19.05 6.63
CA GLY A 216 -12.47 19.92 5.74
C GLY A 216 -11.47 20.83 6.46
N ASN A 217 -11.22 20.61 7.74
CA ASN A 217 -10.38 21.49 8.56
C ASN A 217 -8.89 21.16 8.42
N SER A 218 -8.03 22.18 8.48
CA SER A 218 -6.58 22.04 8.57
C SER A 218 -5.98 22.84 9.74
N GLY A 219 -5.04 22.26 10.47
CA GLY A 219 -4.37 22.91 11.62
C GLY A 219 -4.86 22.38 12.97
N PHE A 220 -5.15 23.26 13.93
CA PHE A 220 -5.35 22.88 15.34
C PHE A 220 -6.63 23.45 15.95
N ASN A 221 -7.42 22.59 16.60
CA ASN A 221 -8.57 22.95 17.43
C ASN A 221 -9.64 23.81 16.73
N ASN A 222 -9.85 23.62 15.43
CA ASN A 222 -10.93 24.30 14.71
C ASN A 222 -12.27 23.59 14.97
N ASP A 223 -13.37 24.35 15.03
CA ASP A 223 -14.73 23.86 15.25
C ASP A 223 -15.65 24.34 14.10
N GLY A 224 -16.24 23.40 13.35
CA GLY A 224 -17.03 23.66 12.15
C GLY A 224 -16.35 23.13 10.88
N ASN A 225 -16.56 23.75 9.72
CA ASN A 225 -16.17 23.15 8.43
C ASN A 225 -15.22 24.04 7.62
N ASP A 226 -14.33 23.43 6.83
CA ASP A 226 -13.43 24.09 5.88
C ASP A 226 -12.54 25.19 6.50
N ASN A 227 -12.20 25.06 7.79
CA ASN A 227 -11.38 26.05 8.48
C ASN A 227 -9.88 25.72 8.33
N SER A 228 -9.04 26.75 8.29
CA SER A 228 -7.58 26.62 8.25
C SER A 228 -6.91 27.44 9.34
N GLY A 229 -5.98 26.83 10.08
CA GLY A 229 -5.20 27.49 11.12
C GLY A 229 -5.55 27.02 12.52
N PHE A 230 -5.80 27.96 13.45
CA PHE A 230 -5.89 27.67 14.88
C PHE A 230 -7.19 28.22 15.49
N GLN A 231 -7.95 27.36 16.17
CA GLN A 231 -9.08 27.76 17.01
C GLN A 231 -10.16 28.58 16.29
N ASN A 232 -10.39 28.35 15.01
CA ASN A 232 -11.50 28.99 14.31
C ASN A 232 -12.80 28.24 14.61
N THR A 233 -13.88 28.98 14.89
CA THR A 233 -15.23 28.45 15.11
C THR A 233 -16.17 28.98 14.03
N GLY A 234 -16.68 28.11 13.16
CA GLY A 234 -17.57 28.48 12.05
C GLY A 234 -17.22 27.75 10.77
N THR A 235 -17.51 28.34 9.61
CA THR A 235 -17.21 27.73 8.31
C THR A 235 -16.29 28.57 7.44
N SER A 236 -15.40 27.93 6.70
CA SER A 236 -14.53 28.58 5.69
C SER A 236 -13.69 29.73 6.25
N SER A 237 -13.18 29.57 7.47
CA SER A 237 -12.39 30.60 8.14
C SER A 237 -10.91 30.26 8.19
N GLU A 238 -10.06 31.23 7.87
CA GLU A 238 -8.61 31.11 7.81
C GLU A 238 -7.93 32.02 8.83
N GLY A 239 -6.97 31.48 9.57
CA GLY A 239 -6.14 32.22 10.52
C GLY A 239 -6.33 31.76 11.96
N PHE A 240 -6.55 32.69 12.88
CA PHE A 240 -6.51 32.42 14.32
C PHE A 240 -7.75 32.95 15.04
N GLY A 241 -8.45 32.08 15.76
CA GLY A 241 -9.45 32.47 16.75
C GLY A 241 -10.67 33.19 16.16
N ASN A 242 -10.98 33.00 14.88
CA ASN A 242 -12.13 33.65 14.26
C ASN A 242 -13.44 32.95 14.66
N VAL A 243 -14.50 33.72 14.85
CA VAL A 243 -15.84 33.22 15.21
C VAL A 243 -16.88 33.68 14.17
N GLY A 244 -17.51 32.72 13.51
CA GLY A 244 -18.44 32.94 12.40
C GLY A 244 -17.85 32.49 11.06
N ASN A 245 -18.47 32.90 9.96
CA ASN A 245 -18.21 32.28 8.65
C ASN A 245 -17.41 33.20 7.72
N ASN A 246 -16.60 32.60 6.84
CA ASN A 246 -15.82 33.26 5.79
C ASN A 246 -14.84 34.31 6.33
N GLN A 247 -14.21 34.04 7.48
CA GLN A 247 -13.29 34.99 8.11
C GLN A 247 -11.86 34.78 7.61
N THR A 248 -11.10 35.86 7.44
CA THR A 248 -9.66 35.77 7.18
C THR A 248 -8.90 36.68 8.15
N GLY A 249 -8.02 36.10 8.96
CA GLY A 249 -7.12 36.84 9.84
C GLY A 249 -7.24 36.42 11.31
N PHE A 250 -7.29 37.41 12.21
CA PHE A 250 -7.11 37.18 13.65
C PHE A 250 -8.30 37.71 14.44
N GLN A 251 -8.96 36.82 15.18
CA GLN A 251 -10.03 37.14 16.12
C GLN A 251 -11.14 38.02 15.54
N ASN A 252 -11.52 37.77 14.29
CA ASN A 252 -12.71 38.38 13.71
C ASN A 252 -13.96 37.64 14.23
N THR A 253 -15.03 38.39 14.49
CA THR A 253 -16.34 37.87 14.88
C THR A 253 -17.42 38.38 13.93
N GLY A 254 -18.38 37.55 13.54
CA GLY A 254 -19.49 37.93 12.65
C GLY A 254 -19.46 37.16 11.33
N GLY A 255 -19.29 37.85 10.18
CA GLY A 255 -19.19 37.15 8.89
C GLY A 255 -18.44 37.90 7.79
N THR A 256 -17.62 37.19 7.02
CA THR A 256 -16.92 37.74 5.84
C THR A 256 -15.96 38.90 6.17
N ASN A 257 -15.36 38.93 7.37
CA ASN A 257 -14.39 39.96 7.72
C ASN A 257 -12.97 39.54 7.34
N THR A 258 -12.15 40.53 6.98
CA THR A 258 -10.72 40.35 6.71
C THR A 258 -9.89 41.28 7.58
N GLY A 259 -8.91 40.74 8.30
CA GLY A 259 -7.98 41.51 9.12
C GLY A 259 -8.03 41.12 10.60
N PHE A 260 -8.08 42.09 11.49
CA PHE A 260 -7.87 41.88 12.92
C PHE A 260 -9.01 42.46 13.76
N PHE A 261 -9.57 41.65 14.67
CA PHE A 261 -10.52 42.10 15.70
C PHE A 261 -11.80 42.77 15.15
N ASN A 262 -12.21 42.50 13.91
CA ASN A 262 -13.45 43.06 13.39
C ASN A 262 -14.65 42.32 14.01
N THR A 263 -15.69 43.04 14.40
CA THR A 263 -16.87 42.48 15.12
C THR A 263 -18.19 42.67 14.36
N GLY A 264 -18.12 42.87 13.04
CA GLY A 264 -19.27 43.08 12.16
C GLY A 264 -19.34 42.09 10.99
N THR A 265 -19.82 42.56 9.84
CA THR A 265 -19.88 41.79 8.61
C THR A 265 -19.24 42.52 7.44
N ASN A 266 -18.52 41.81 6.57
CA ASN A 266 -17.84 42.39 5.40
C ASN A 266 -16.88 43.54 5.75
N ASP A 267 -16.31 43.52 6.95
CA ASP A 267 -15.37 44.54 7.41
C ASP A 267 -13.94 44.18 7.00
N VAL A 268 -13.17 45.17 6.54
CA VAL A 268 -11.77 44.99 6.15
C VAL A 268 -10.88 45.93 6.94
N GLY A 269 -9.91 45.38 7.67
CA GLY A 269 -8.94 46.15 8.43
C GLY A 269 -8.92 45.75 9.91
N VAL A 270 -8.92 46.74 10.80
CA VAL A 270 -8.65 46.52 12.23
C VAL A 270 -9.74 47.12 13.09
N GLY A 271 -10.36 46.29 13.92
CA GLY A 271 -11.28 46.74 14.97
C GLY A 271 -12.53 47.43 14.44
N ASN A 272 -12.92 47.18 13.20
CA ASN A 272 -14.16 47.69 12.66
C ASN A 272 -15.36 46.91 13.24
N SER A 273 -16.51 47.57 13.35
CA SER A 273 -17.76 46.96 13.78
C SER A 273 -18.91 47.43 12.90
N ALA A 274 -20.00 46.68 12.85
CA ALA A 274 -21.17 46.86 11.98
C ALA A 274 -21.02 46.23 10.58
N ASN A 275 -21.04 46.98 9.47
CA ASN A 275 -21.09 46.38 8.13
C ASN A 275 -20.32 47.19 7.08
N LEU A 276 -19.59 46.51 6.19
CA LEU A 276 -18.90 47.13 5.05
C LEU A 276 -17.91 48.23 5.45
N ASN A 277 -17.33 48.17 6.64
CA ASN A 277 -16.38 49.18 7.11
C ASN A 277 -14.95 48.80 6.71
N ILE A 278 -14.22 49.77 6.14
CA ILE A 278 -12.84 49.58 5.67
C ILE A 278 -11.91 50.53 6.42
N GLY A 279 -10.87 50.00 7.06
CA GLY A 279 -9.86 50.79 7.76
C GLY A 279 -9.73 50.45 9.23
N PHE A 280 -9.69 51.45 10.11
CA PHE A 280 -9.30 51.28 11.51
C PHE A 280 -10.37 51.84 12.46
N TRP A 281 -10.91 50.99 13.33
CA TRP A 281 -11.83 51.37 14.39
C TRP A 281 -13.06 52.16 13.92
N ASN A 282 -13.54 51.90 12.71
CA ASN A 282 -14.83 52.42 12.27
C ASN A 282 -15.93 51.66 13.02
N SER A 283 -16.88 52.41 13.59
CA SER A 283 -17.88 51.82 14.48
C SER A 283 -19.24 52.39 14.19
N THR A 284 -20.28 51.56 14.34
CA THR A 284 -21.68 51.93 14.08
C THR A 284 -21.96 52.32 12.63
N GLY A 285 -23.11 51.92 12.10
CA GLY A 285 -23.48 52.19 10.72
C GLY A 285 -22.63 51.47 9.67
N ALA A 286 -23.04 51.56 8.43
CA ALA A 286 -22.44 50.82 7.32
C ALA A 286 -21.59 51.72 6.43
N GLY A 287 -20.59 51.14 5.76
CA GLY A 287 -19.93 51.78 4.62
C GLY A 287 -18.90 52.85 4.97
N ASN A 288 -18.39 52.89 6.20
CA ASN A 288 -17.35 53.85 6.56
C ASN A 288 -15.97 53.42 6.05
N VAL A 289 -15.23 54.36 5.48
CA VAL A 289 -13.87 54.16 4.99
C VAL A 289 -12.91 55.12 5.68
N GLY A 290 -11.87 54.59 6.34
CA GLY A 290 -10.85 55.39 7.01
C GLY A 290 -10.71 55.05 8.49
N VAL A 291 -10.65 56.05 9.35
CA VAL A 291 -10.22 55.86 10.75
C VAL A 291 -11.21 56.50 11.72
N MET A 292 -11.69 55.72 12.69
CA MET A 292 -12.53 56.17 13.79
C MET A 292 -13.80 56.91 13.34
N ASN A 293 -14.38 56.51 12.20
CA ASN A 293 -15.64 57.05 11.74
C ASN A 293 -16.81 56.39 12.47
N THR A 294 -17.85 57.18 12.73
CA THR A 294 -19.11 56.75 13.36
C THR A 294 -20.32 57.21 12.57
N GLY A 295 -21.29 56.32 12.38
CA GLY A 295 -22.45 56.56 11.52
C GLY A 295 -22.31 55.89 10.16
N THR A 296 -22.86 56.45 9.09
CA THR A 296 -23.00 55.74 7.81
C THR A 296 -22.27 56.43 6.67
N ASP A 297 -21.64 55.66 5.79
CA ASP A 297 -21.04 56.10 4.53
C ASP A 297 -20.03 57.26 4.68
N ASN A 298 -19.35 57.35 5.83
CA ASN A 298 -18.34 58.38 6.03
C ASN A 298 -16.99 57.96 5.46
N SER A 299 -16.26 58.93 4.90
CA SER A 299 -14.89 58.76 4.43
C SER A 299 -13.92 59.71 5.13
N GLY A 300 -12.76 59.20 5.54
CA GLY A 300 -11.72 60.01 6.18
C GLY A 300 -11.54 59.69 7.66
N PHE A 301 -11.35 60.71 8.49
CA PHE A 301 -10.89 60.56 9.87
C PHE A 301 -11.87 61.21 10.86
N ILE A 302 -12.31 60.44 11.86
CA ILE A 302 -13.06 60.94 13.03
C ILE A 302 -14.40 61.60 12.60
N GLN A 303 -15.07 61.04 11.61
CA GLN A 303 -16.36 61.55 11.17
C GLN A 303 -17.48 61.05 12.09
N THR A 304 -18.51 61.86 12.31
CA THR A 304 -19.73 61.44 13.04
C THR A 304 -20.98 61.82 12.25
N GLY A 305 -21.83 60.86 11.89
CA GLY A 305 -23.07 61.13 11.15
C GLY A 305 -23.10 60.42 9.81
N THR A 306 -23.60 61.06 8.76
CA THR A 306 -23.89 60.38 7.48
C THR A 306 -23.21 61.05 6.30
N ALA A 307 -22.59 60.26 5.42
CA ALA A 307 -22.05 60.72 4.14
C ALA A 307 -21.04 61.87 4.24
N ASN A 308 -20.28 61.95 5.34
CA ASN A 308 -19.27 62.99 5.51
C ASN A 308 -17.93 62.58 4.90
N SER A 309 -17.17 63.54 4.38
CA SER A 309 -15.80 63.33 3.86
C SER A 309 -14.79 64.29 4.49
N GLY A 310 -13.58 63.81 4.76
CA GLY A 310 -12.46 64.62 5.26
C GLY A 310 -12.10 64.37 6.72
N PHE A 311 -12.11 65.40 7.57
CA PHE A 311 -11.58 65.33 8.93
C PHE A 311 -12.51 65.95 9.99
N ALA A 312 -12.94 65.15 10.97
CA ALA A 312 -13.66 65.62 12.16
C ALA A 312 -14.97 66.40 11.89
N ASN A 313 -15.68 66.06 10.81
CA ASN A 313 -17.01 66.59 10.52
C ASN A 313 -18.08 65.86 11.33
N SER A 314 -19.08 66.60 11.80
CA SER A 314 -20.32 66.06 12.37
C SER A 314 -21.54 66.58 11.62
N GLY A 315 -22.48 65.70 11.28
CA GLY A 315 -23.70 66.05 10.55
C GLY A 315 -23.93 65.13 9.35
N THR A 316 -24.60 65.66 8.33
CA THR A 316 -24.92 64.93 7.10
C THR A 316 -24.35 65.62 5.85
N SER A 317 -23.76 64.83 4.96
CA SER A 317 -23.29 65.29 3.64
C SER A 317 -22.29 66.46 3.69
N SER A 318 -21.40 66.48 4.68
CA SER A 318 -20.41 67.56 4.86
C SER A 318 -19.00 67.15 4.40
N SER A 319 -18.26 68.09 3.81
CA SER A 319 -16.93 67.89 3.24
C SER A 319 -15.90 68.89 3.78
N GLY A 320 -14.63 68.48 3.87
CA GLY A 320 -13.55 69.33 4.42
C GLY A 320 -13.24 68.96 5.86
N GLY A 321 -13.23 69.91 6.80
CA GLY A 321 -12.94 69.57 8.20
C GLY A 321 -13.58 70.45 9.26
N LEU A 322 -13.81 69.85 10.43
CA LEU A 322 -14.35 70.50 11.63
C LEU A 322 -15.75 71.13 11.44
N ASN A 323 -16.50 70.72 10.41
CA ASN A 323 -17.86 71.17 10.17
C ASN A 323 -18.82 70.54 11.20
N LYS A 324 -19.78 71.30 11.74
CA LYS A 324 -20.74 70.81 12.76
C LYS A 324 -22.19 70.72 12.31
N GLY A 325 -22.49 71.10 11.08
CA GLY A 325 -23.82 71.06 10.49
C GLY A 325 -23.94 70.18 9.23
N ASP A 326 -25.11 70.26 8.62
CA ASP A 326 -25.45 69.52 7.41
C ASP A 326 -25.06 70.30 6.15
N GLN A 327 -24.63 69.59 5.10
CA GLN A 327 -24.34 70.12 3.76
C GLN A 327 -23.28 71.23 3.77
N GLN A 328 -22.31 71.15 4.68
CA GLN A 328 -21.24 72.12 4.81
C GLN A 328 -20.02 71.72 3.96
N SER A 329 -19.27 72.71 3.48
CA SER A 329 -17.99 72.51 2.81
C SER A 329 -16.95 73.50 3.31
N GLY A 330 -15.71 73.05 3.45
CA GLY A 330 -14.59 73.87 3.92
C GLY A 330 -14.18 73.55 5.35
N PHE A 331 -13.70 74.55 6.10
CA PHE A 331 -13.12 74.37 7.42
C PHE A 331 -13.84 75.20 8.50
N GLY A 332 -14.38 74.52 9.51
CA GLY A 332 -14.88 75.13 10.74
C GLY A 332 -16.21 75.88 10.64
N ASN A 333 -17.14 75.38 9.81
CA ASN A 333 -18.50 75.93 9.70
C ASN A 333 -19.50 75.32 10.71
#